data_AF-A0A1I7GRG7-F1
#
_entry.id   AF-A0A1I7GRG7-F1
#
_cell.length_a   1.000
_cell.length_b   1.000
_cell.length_c   1.000
_cell.angle_alpha   90.00
_cell.angle_beta   90.00
_cell.angle_gamma   90.00
#
_symmetry.space_group_name_H-M   'P 1'
#
loop_
_entity.id
_entity.type
_entity.pdbx_description
1 polymer ?
#
loop_
_entity_poly.entity_id
_entity_poly.type
_entity_poly.pdbx_seq_one_letter_code
_entity_poly.pdbx_strand_id
1 'polypeptide(L)'
;MEVKLAECCGNCENHLTGSVCSVQEIVTSENQVCEAYEFRAVLHRESDCLKCSKFQTENCAHPKKASEGMLCTVWQPRAIA
;
A
#
# COMPACT_ATOMS: atom_id res chain seq x y z
N MET A 1 -12.62 -19.17 5.93
CA MET A 1 -11.21 -18.80 6.15
C MET A 1 -11.05 -17.39 5.59
N GLU A 2 -10.69 -16.43 6.42
CA GLU A 2 -10.51 -15.03 6.01
C GLU A 2 -9.03 -14.78 5.77
N VAL A 3 -8.66 -14.32 4.58
CA VAL A 3 -7.30 -13.89 4.28
C VAL A 3 -7.11 -12.50 4.87
N LYS A 4 -6.11 -12.32 5.73
CA LYS A 4 -5.77 -11.04 6.35
C LYS A 4 -4.38 -10.59 5.91
N LEU A 5 -4.16 -9.28 5.93
CA LEU A 5 -2.83 -8.71 5.69
C LEU A 5 -1.91 -9.07 6.87
N ALA A 6 -0.71 -9.55 6.58
CA ALA A 6 0.30 -9.81 7.60
C ALA A 6 0.92 -8.50 8.09
N GLU A 7 1.25 -8.42 9.37
CA GLU A 7 2.01 -7.31 9.96
C GLU A 7 3.50 -7.56 9.73
N CYS A 8 4.18 -6.68 8.99
CA CYS A 8 5.60 -6.83 8.69
C CYS A 8 6.28 -5.50 8.34
N CYS A 9 7.61 -5.49 8.29
CA CYS A 9 8.41 -4.32 7.93
C CYS A 9 8.02 -3.76 6.55
N GLY A 10 7.59 -4.60 5.61
CA GLY A 10 7.10 -4.15 4.30
C GLY A 10 5.94 -3.16 4.41
N ASN A 11 5.05 -3.34 5.40
CA ASN A 11 3.92 -2.45 5.67
C ASN A 11 4.01 -1.71 7.01
N CYS A 12 5.24 -1.35 7.42
CA CYS A 12 5.50 -0.59 8.64
C CYS A 12 5.96 0.85 8.35
N GLU A 13 5.48 1.84 9.10
CA GLU A 13 5.89 3.26 9.02
C GLU A 13 7.38 3.44 9.38
N ASN A 14 7.87 2.57 10.28
CA ASN A 14 9.26 2.59 10.73
C ASN A 14 10.25 1.94 9.74
N HIS A 15 9.79 1.46 8.58
CA HIS A 15 10.63 0.85 7.56
C HIS A 15 10.98 1.84 6.45
N LEU A 16 12.21 2.34 6.48
CA LEU A 16 12.68 3.40 5.58
C LEU A 16 13.19 2.83 4.25
N THR A 17 13.27 3.71 3.24
CA THR A 17 13.92 3.43 1.96
C THR A 17 15.35 2.94 2.20
N GLY A 18 15.71 1.79 1.62
CA GLY A 18 17.01 1.14 1.88
C GLY A 18 16.95 0.00 2.90
N SER A 19 15.75 -0.43 3.28
CA SER A 19 15.52 -1.60 4.15
C SER A 19 15.97 -1.42 5.61
N VAL A 20 16.07 -0.17 6.08
CA VAL A 20 16.50 0.15 7.46
C VAL A 20 15.28 0.40 8.35
N CYS A 21 15.27 -0.20 9.53
CA CYS A 21 14.29 0.11 10.57
C CYS A 21 14.74 1.35 11.35
N SER A 22 13.91 2.39 11.42
CA SER A 22 14.22 3.64 12.14
C SER A 22 14.31 3.48 13.66
N VAL A 23 13.66 2.46 14.23
CA VAL A 23 13.61 2.22 15.68
C VAL A 23 14.82 1.44 16.17
N GLN A 24 15.20 0.40 15.42
CA GLN A 24 16.28 -0.52 15.81
C GLN A 24 17.61 -0.17 15.12
N GLU A 25 17.60 0.73 14.14
CA GLU A 25 18.77 1.16 13.36
C GLU A 25 19.53 0.01 12.67
N ILE A 26 18.82 -1.07 12.34
CA ILE A 26 19.36 -2.25 11.62
C ILE A 26 18.69 -2.43 10.26
N VAL A 27 19.37 -3.16 9.37
CA VAL A 27 18.79 -3.64 8.13
C VAL A 27 17.79 -4.76 8.44
N THR A 28 16.60 -4.67 7.84
CA THR A 28 15.48 -5.59 8.03
C THR A 28 14.92 -6.00 6.67
N SER A 29 14.42 -7.23 6.58
CA SER A 29 13.67 -7.72 5.42
C SER A 29 12.19 -7.37 5.55
N GLU A 30 11.49 -7.22 4.42
CA GLU A 30 10.07 -6.85 4.39
C GLU A 30 9.14 -7.84 5.11
N ASN A 31 9.57 -9.09 5.33
CA ASN A 31 8.81 -10.14 6.00
C ASN A 31 9.09 -10.29 7.51
N GLN A 32 9.93 -9.44 8.09
CA GLN A 32 10.19 -9.42 9.54
C GLN A 32 9.20 -8.48 10.25
N VAL A 33 9.05 -8.58 11.57
CA VAL A 33 8.20 -7.70 12.37
C VAL A 33 8.79 -7.56 13.78
N CYS A 34 8.51 -6.44 14.46
CA CYS A 34 8.87 -6.21 15.85
C CYS A 34 7.70 -5.54 16.59
N GLU A 35 7.83 -5.37 17.91
CA GLU A 35 6.76 -4.79 18.75
C GLU A 35 6.49 -3.31 18.47
N ALA A 36 7.42 -2.60 17.81
CA ALA A 36 7.25 -1.21 17.39
C ALA A 36 6.56 -1.09 16.02
N TYR A 37 5.69 -2.03 15.68
CA TYR A 37 4.95 -2.03 14.42
C TYR A 37 3.92 -0.89 14.38
N GLU A 38 3.99 -0.07 13.34
CA GLU A 38 2.96 0.92 13.02
C GLU A 38 2.57 0.74 11.55
N PHE A 39 1.30 0.48 11.27
CA PHE A 39 0.86 0.18 9.91
C PHE A 39 1.09 1.38 8.98
N ARG A 40 1.82 1.12 7.89
CA ARG A 40 1.91 1.98 6.72
C ARG A 40 1.08 1.41 5.59
N ALA A 41 0.22 2.25 5.01
CA ALA A 41 -0.46 1.90 3.77
C ALA A 41 0.57 1.72 2.64
N VAL A 42 0.86 0.47 2.28
CA VAL A 42 1.68 0.14 1.12
C VAL A 42 0.79 0.11 -0.10
N LEU A 43 1.11 0.92 -1.09
CA LEU A 43 0.47 0.82 -2.40
C LEU A 43 0.89 -0.50 -3.03
N HIS A 44 -0.04 -1.42 -3.17
CA HIS A 44 0.21 -2.68 -3.87
C HIS A 44 0.27 -2.40 -5.37
N ARG A 45 1.04 -3.18 -6.14
CA ARG A 45 1.08 -3.07 -7.62
C ARG A 45 -0.29 -3.21 -8.28
N GLU A 46 -1.25 -3.83 -7.59
CA GLU A 46 -2.63 -3.96 -8.07
C GLU A 46 -3.52 -2.77 -7.75
N SER A 47 -3.05 -1.88 -6.86
CA SER A 47 -3.69 -0.63 -6.52
C SER A 47 -3.56 0.42 -7.63
N ASP A 48 -3.56 0.02 -8.90
CA ASP A 48 -3.41 0.91 -10.05
C ASP A 48 -4.73 1.62 -10.39
N CYS A 49 -4.61 2.82 -10.95
CA CYS A 49 -5.75 3.63 -11.39
C CYS A 49 -6.66 2.88 -12.38
N LEU A 50 -6.17 2.17 -13.39
CA LEU A 50 -7.03 1.43 -14.33
C LEU A 50 -7.83 0.32 -13.64
N LYS A 51 -7.25 -0.30 -12.62
CA LYS A 51 -7.91 -1.37 -11.83
C LYS A 51 -8.84 -0.84 -10.73
N CYS A 52 -8.84 0.46 -10.47
CA CYS A 52 -9.70 1.09 -9.47
C CYS A 52 -11.14 1.24 -9.98
N SER A 53 -12.13 0.96 -9.13
CA SER A 53 -13.55 1.13 -9.46
C SER A 53 -13.99 2.58 -9.64
N LYS A 54 -13.25 3.51 -9.01
CA LYS A 54 -13.53 4.95 -9.04
C LYS A 54 -12.86 5.67 -10.22
N PHE A 55 -12.00 5.00 -10.98
CA PHE A 55 -11.23 5.63 -12.06
C PHE A 55 -12.13 6.19 -13.16
N GLN A 56 -11.86 7.44 -13.55
CA GLN A 56 -12.66 8.22 -14.52
C GLN A 56 -14.15 8.37 -14.14
N THR A 57 -14.49 8.20 -12.86
CA THR A 57 -15.82 8.49 -12.32
C THR A 57 -15.80 9.77 -11.50
N GLU A 58 -16.98 10.32 -11.22
CA GLU A 58 -17.17 11.42 -10.27
C GLU A 58 -16.70 11.11 -8.85
N ASN A 59 -16.61 9.81 -8.49
CA ASN A 59 -16.18 9.34 -7.19
C ASN A 59 -14.65 9.21 -7.06
N CYS A 60 -13.87 9.56 -8.10
CA CYS A 60 -12.42 9.61 -8.00
C CYS A 60 -11.99 10.80 -7.13
N ALA A 61 -11.13 10.58 -6.12
CA ALA A 61 -10.59 11.68 -5.32
C ALA A 61 -9.68 12.63 -6.13
N HIS A 62 -9.11 12.15 -7.25
CA HIS A 62 -8.14 12.89 -8.06
C HIS A 62 -8.43 12.76 -9.57
N PRO A 63 -9.61 13.17 -10.07
CA PRO A 63 -10.08 12.86 -11.42
C PRO A 63 -9.23 13.50 -12.53
N LYS A 64 -8.57 14.63 -12.24
CA LYS A 64 -7.69 15.35 -13.19
C LYS A 64 -6.25 14.82 -13.21
N LYS A 65 -5.86 14.01 -12.22
CA LYS A 65 -4.48 13.51 -12.07
C LYS A 65 -4.39 12.01 -12.29
N ALA A 66 -5.45 11.27 -12.01
CA ALA A 66 -5.48 9.83 -12.20
C ALA A 66 -5.23 9.49 -13.67
N SER A 67 -4.21 8.68 -13.93
CA SER A 67 -3.87 8.19 -15.26
C SER A 67 -3.48 6.72 -15.22
N GLU A 68 -3.39 6.12 -16.40
CA GLU A 68 -2.72 4.83 -16.58
C GLU A 68 -1.29 4.88 -16.03
N GLY A 69 -0.85 3.78 -15.41
CA GLY A 69 0.49 3.63 -14.84
C GLY A 69 0.69 4.29 -13.48
N MET A 70 -0.33 4.93 -12.90
CA MET A 70 -0.27 5.51 -11.55
C MET A 70 -0.87 4.57 -10.51
N LEU A 71 -0.16 4.42 -9.39
CA LEU A 71 -0.72 3.82 -8.20
C LEU A 71 -1.74 4.78 -7.55
N CYS A 72 -2.89 4.23 -7.20
CA CYS A 72 -4.02 4.91 -6.60
C CYS A 72 -3.94 4.80 -5.07
N THR A 73 -3.76 5.95 -4.41
CA THR A 73 -3.66 6.05 -2.93
C THR A 73 -4.98 5.82 -2.20
N VAL A 74 -6.10 5.94 -2.91
CA VAL A 74 -7.47 5.70 -2.41
C VAL A 74 -8.14 4.57 -3.20
N TRP A 75 -7.34 3.57 -3.56
CA TRP A 75 -7.74 2.49 -4.42
C TRP A 75 -8.92 1.70 -3.85
N GLN A 76 -9.83 1.32 -4.74
CA GLN A 76 -10.92 0.41 -4.41
C GLN A 76 -11.06 -0.61 -5.54
N PRO A 77 -11.12 -1.92 -5.23
CA PRO A 77 -11.22 -2.95 -6.26
C PRO A 77 -12.50 -2.77 -7.07
N ARG A 78 -12.41 -3.01 -8.38
CA ARG A 78 -13.60 -3.29 -9.21
C ARG A 78 -14.18 -4.61 -8.72
N ALA A 79 -15.47 -4.63 -8.39
CA ALA A 79 -16.17 -5.88 -8.15
C ALA A 79 -15.99 -6.75 -9.40
N ILE A 80 -15.37 -7.91 -9.25
CA ILE A 80 -15.26 -8.89 -10.31
C ILE A 80 -16.65 -9.54 -10.39
N ALA A 81 -17.34 -9.36 -11.51
CA ALA A 81 -18.59 -10.05 -11.80
C ALA A 81 -18.37 -11.54 -12.05
#